data_AF-D1YWS0-F1
#
_entry.id   AF-D1YWS0-F1
#
_cell.length_a   1.000
_cell.length_b   1.000
_cell.length_c   1.000
_cell.angle_alpha   90.00
_cell.angle_beta   90.00
_cell.angle_gamma   90.00
#
_symmetry.space_group_name_H-M   'P 1'
#
loop_
_entity.id
_entity.type
_entity.pdbx_description
1 polymer ?
#
loop_
_entity_poly.entity_id
_entity_poly.type
_entity_poly.pdbx_seq_one_letter_code
_entity_poly.pdbx_strand_id
1 'polypeptide(L)' 'MNTMADFAEEIFSLLGNPNDSLRLSELVESFDLKDSQSQPPEIVVRLRKNLPSSDARWVKDTLSEYDVFYKFTIVPS' A
#
# COMPACT_ATOMS: atom_id res chain seq x y z
N MET A 1 1.97 9.06 18.89
CA MET A 1 0.91 9.23 17.87
C MET A 1 1.57 8.87 16.56
N ASN A 2 1.37 7.66 16.04
CA ASN A 2 1.96 7.27 14.76
C ASN A 2 1.14 7.97 13.68
N THR A 3 1.73 8.99 13.07
CA THR A 3 1.13 9.77 11.99
C THR A 3 1.06 8.92 10.72
N MET A 4 0.03 9.16 9.89
CA MET A 4 -0.18 8.49 8.59
C MET A 4 1.07 8.52 7.67
N ALA A 5 1.92 9.54 7.83
CA ALA A 5 3.20 9.67 7.13
C ALA A 5 4.27 8.64 7.57
N ASP A 6 4.30 8.30 8.86
CA ASP A 6 5.22 7.31 9.44
C ASP A 6 4.93 5.93 8.85
N PHE A 7 3.64 5.62 8.70
CA PHE A 7 3.17 4.36 8.15
C PHE A 7 3.44 4.19 6.65
N ALA A 8 3.25 5.26 5.87
CA ALA A 8 3.62 5.23 4.45
C ALA A 8 5.13 4.98 4.29
N GLU A 9 5.96 5.59 5.12
CA GLU A 9 7.41 5.38 5.14
C GLU A 9 7.80 3.93 5.49
N GLU A 10 7.09 3.29 6.42
CA GLU A 10 7.25 1.85 6.71
C GLU A 10 6.96 0.99 5.47
N ILE A 11 5.84 1.22 4.78
CA ILE A 11 5.50 0.47 3.55
C ILE A 11 6.53 0.70 2.44
N PHE A 12 6.98 1.93 2.24
CA PHE A 12 8.01 2.23 1.26
C PHE A 12 9.37 1.62 1.62
N SER A 13 9.66 1.45 2.92
CA SER A 13 10.86 0.76 3.40
C SER A 13 10.77 -0.75 3.20
N LEU A 14 9.58 -1.35 3.34
CA LEU A 14 9.36 -2.78 3.07
C LEU A 14 9.66 -3.14 1.62
N LEU A 15 9.31 -2.26 0.69
CA LEU A 15 9.57 -2.48 -0.74
C LEU A 15 11.06 -2.68 -1.04
N GLY A 16 11.96 -2.03 -0.29
CA GLY A 16 13.42 -2.17 -0.44
C GLY A 16 14.01 -1.68 -1.76
N ASN A 17 13.19 -1.48 -2.80
CA ASN A 17 13.56 -0.97 -4.11
C ASN A 17 13.04 0.47 -4.29
N PRO A 18 13.93 1.46 -4.45
CA PRO A 18 13.53 2.86 -4.59
C PRO A 18 12.65 3.12 -5.83
N ASN A 19 12.75 2.30 -6.88
CA ASN A 19 11.91 2.45 -8.08
C ASN A 19 10.45 2.04 -7.80
N ASP A 20 10.26 0.96 -7.06
CA ASP A 20 8.93 0.48 -6.70
C ASP A 20 8.27 1.42 -5.69
N SER A 21 9.02 1.93 -4.72
CA SER A 21 8.53 2.92 -3.77
C SER A 21 8.11 4.21 -4.46
N LEU A 22 8.90 4.70 -5.41
CA LEU A 22 8.53 5.87 -6.21
C LEU A 22 7.25 5.62 -7.00
N ARG A 23 7.18 4.50 -7.74
CA ARG A 23 5.99 4.16 -8.54
C ARG A 23 4.75 4.00 -7.67
N LEU A 24 4.87 3.32 -6.53
CA LEU A 24 3.77 3.14 -5.58
C LEU A 24 3.27 4.49 -5.06
N SER A 25 4.16 5.46 -4.78
CA SER A 25 3.78 6.81 -4.35
C SER A 25 3.03 7.62 -5.42
N GLU A 26 3.26 7.34 -6.71
CA GLU A 26 2.54 7.97 -7.81
C GLU A 26 1.16 7.35 -8.03
N LEU A 27 1.01 6.06 -7.74
CA LEU A 27 -0.20 5.28 -7.94
C LEU A 27 -1.14 5.29 -6.72
N VAL A 28 -0.59 5.40 -5.51
CA VAL A 28 -1.36 5.38 -4.27
C VAL A 28 -1.65 6.81 -3.82
N GLU A 29 -2.91 7.05 -3.46
CA GLU A 29 -3.37 8.30 -2.85
C GLU A 29 -3.16 8.27 -1.33
N SER A 30 -3.54 7.17 -0.68
CA SER A 30 -3.37 7.01 0.77
C SER A 30 -3.26 5.55 1.21
N PHE A 31 -2.60 5.36 2.36
CA PHE A 31 -2.62 4.12 3.14
C PHE A 31 -3.42 4.35 4.42
N ASP A 32 -4.46 3.55 4.62
CA ASP A 32 -5.33 3.61 5.78
C ASP A 32 -5.23 2.29 6.56
N LEU A 33 -4.73 2.32 7.80
CA LEU A 33 -4.74 1.15 8.67
C LEU A 33 -6.17 0.92 9.18
N LYS A 34 -6.82 -0.13 8.70
CA LYS A 34 -8.23 -0.41 8.99
C LYS A 34 -8.41 -1.26 10.24
N ASP A 35 -7.59 -2.28 10.40
CA ASP A 35 -7.67 -3.17 11.56
C ASP A 35 -6.27 -3.54 12.06
N SER A 36 -5.87 -2.90 13.16
CA SER A 36 -4.59 -3.14 13.83
C SER A 36 -4.64 -4.30 14.84
N GLN A 37 -5.81 -4.88 15.07
CA GLN A 37 -6.01 -6.01 15.99
C GLN A 37 -5.92 -7.37 15.27
N SER A 38 -6.04 -7.37 13.94
CA SER A 38 -5.83 -8.53 13.09
C SER A 38 -4.34 -8.91 13.00
N GLN A 39 -4.05 -10.20 12.90
CA GLN A 39 -2.72 -10.72 12.57
C GLN A 39 -2.80 -11.52 11.26
N PRO A 40 -2.30 -10.99 10.14
CA PRO A 40 -1.64 -9.68 9.99
C PRO A 40 -2.63 -8.50 9.97
N PRO A 41 -2.19 -7.29 10.38
CA PRO A 41 -3.02 -6.08 10.35
C PRO A 41 -3.47 -5.73 8.91
N GLU A 42 -4.70 -5.20 8.77
CA GLU A 42 -5.28 -4.87 7.47
C GLU A 42 -5.04 -3.41 7.08
N ILE A 43 -4.44 -3.22 5.90
CA ILE A 43 -4.20 -1.92 5.27
C ILE A 43 -5.11 -1.76 4.08
N VAL A 44 -5.82 -0.64 4.03
CA VAL A 44 -6.57 -0.20 2.86
C VAL A 44 -5.68 0.73 2.06
N VAL A 45 -5.46 0.38 0.80
CA VAL A 45 -4.64 1.14 -0.15
C VAL A 45 -5.57 1.81 -1.12
N ARG A 46 -5.69 3.14 -1.04
CA ARG A 46 -6.50 3.92 -1.97
C ARG A 46 -5.67 4.27 -3.18
N LEU A 47 -6.08 3.79 -4.34
CA LEU A 47 -5.44 4.15 -5.60
C LEU A 47 -5.87 5.53 -6.05
N ARG A 48 -5.02 6.23 -6.80
CA ARG A 48 -5.42 7.48 -7.48
C ARG A 48 -6.52 7.23 -8.50
N LYS A 49 -7.30 8.27 -8.76
CA LYS A 49 -8.36 8.27 -9.80
C LYS A 49 -7.76 8.13 -11.19
N ASN A 50 -8.52 7.51 -12.10
CA ASN A 50 -8.16 7.28 -13.51
C ASN A 50 -6.90 6.43 -13.74
N LEU A 51 -6.54 5.56 -12.80
CA LEU A 51 -5.46 4.60 -13.05
C LEU A 51 -5.92 3.46 -13.97
N PRO A 52 -5.10 3.04 -14.94
CA PRO A 52 -5.39 1.89 -15.76
C PRO A 52 -5.38 0.62 -14.92
N SER A 53 -6.16 -0.39 -15.33
CA SER A 53 -6.27 -1.67 -14.61
C SER A 53 -4.92 -2.39 -14.45
N SER A 54 -3.97 -2.14 -15.35
CA SER A 54 -2.60 -2.67 -15.27
C SER A 54 -1.85 -2.15 -14.04
N ASP A 55 -2.01 -0.87 -13.70
CA ASP A 55 -1.34 -0.28 -12.53
C ASP A 55 -1.97 -0.75 -11.23
N ALA A 56 -3.31 -0.82 -11.17
CA ALA A 56 -4.00 -1.38 -10.02
C ALA A 56 -3.60 -2.84 -9.76
N ARG A 57 -3.41 -3.61 -10.84
CA ARG A 57 -2.90 -4.99 -10.76
C ARG A 57 -1.46 -5.03 -10.28
N TRP A 58 -0.60 -4.16 -10.80
CA TRP A 58 0.80 -4.08 -10.36
C TRP A 58 0.90 -3.78 -8.86
N VAL A 59 0.17 -2.77 -8.36
CA VAL A 59 0.14 -2.43 -6.93
C VAL A 59 -0.28 -3.64 -6.09
N LYS A 60 -1.32 -4.37 -6.54
CA LYS A 60 -1.76 -5.58 -5.86
C LYS A 60 -0.69 -6.66 -5.83
N ASP A 61 -0.06 -6.94 -6.98
CA ASP A 61 0.97 -7.98 -7.10
C ASP A 61 2.16 -7.68 -6.18
N THR A 62 2.68 -6.45 -6.28
CA THR A 62 3.81 -5.97 -5.46
C THR A 62 3.50 -6.02 -3.97
N LEU A 63 2.34 -5.51 -3.54
CA LEU A 63 1.99 -5.50 -2.11
C LEU A 63 1.66 -6.89 -1.57
N SER A 64 1.16 -7.79 -2.40
CA SER A 64 0.88 -9.17 -1.99
C SER A 64 2.13 -10.00 -1.68
N GLU A 65 3.31 -9.58 -2.12
CA GLU A 65 4.57 -10.15 -1.66
C GLU A 65 4.80 -9.93 -0.14
N TYR A 66 4.12 -8.94 0.44
CA TYR A 66 4.22 -8.53 1.84
C TYR A 66 2.98 -8.90 2.66
N ASP A 67 2.08 -9.75 2.13
CA ASP A 67 0.87 -10.22 2.83
C ASP A 67 1.18 -10.94 4.17
N VAL A 68 2.44 -11.37 4.36
CA VAL A 68 2.92 -11.96 5.62
C VAL A 68 3.02 -10.95 6.76
N PHE A 69 3.20 -9.66 6.45
CA PHE A 69 3.31 -8.57 7.43
C PHE A 69 2.00 -7.81 7.57
N TYR A 70 1.35 -7.51 6.44
CA TYR A 70 0.14 -6.71 6.37
C TYR A 70 -0.79 -7.26 5.29
N LYS A 71 -2.08 -7.33 5.59
CA LYS A 71 -3.07 -7.68 4.59
C LYS A 71 -3.47 -6.44 3.80
N PHE A 72 -3.19 -6.42 2.49
CA PHE A 72 -3.47 -5.26 1.64
C PHE A 72 -4.82 -5.37 0.93
N THR A 73 -5.69 -4.39 1.16
CA THR A 73 -6.97 -4.24 0.45
C THR A 73 -6.88 -3.05 -0.49
N ILE A 74 -6.77 -3.33 -1.79
CA ILE A 74 -6.76 -2.29 -2.82
C ILE A 74 -8.18 -1.80 -3.06
N VAL A 75 -8.40 -0.49 -2.93
CA VAL A 75 -9.65 0.16 -3.29
C VAL A 75 -9.42 1.18 -4.41
N PRO A 76 -10.17 1.11 -5.53
CA PRO A 76 -10.16 2.16 -6.53
C PRO A 76 -10.88 3.41 -6.00
N SER A 77 -10.38 4.60 -6.34
CA SER A 77 -11.02 5.90 -6.05
C SER A 77 -12.03 6.33 -7.11
#